data_AF-A0A0G0R352-F1
#
_entry.id   AF-A0A0G0R352-F1
#
_cell.length_a   1.000
_cell.length_b   1.000
_cell.length_c   1.000
_cell.angle_alpha   90.00
_cell.angle_beta   90.00
_cell.angle_gamma   90.00
#
_symmetry.space_group_name_H-M   'P 1'
#
loop_
_entity.id
_entity.type
_entity.pdbx_description
1 polymer ?
#
loop_
_entity_poly.entity_id
_entity_poly.type
_entity_poly.pdbx_seq_one_letter_code
_entity_poly.pdbx_strand_id
1 'polypeptide(L)'
;MLEIFYLTKYLILQSFGIVVAVLFCAVLLFGILYKLHSKKTAIILPLIFFGVFLFLFAPKVLPKNIEYPFALKTYGPADSPALPFKNILAFFKNLDSMEKVADIARDPNDIPPPITRAQSEKIKINITSKEVISEMAPGVAMPYWTFDGKVPGPFLRVREGDTVELTLKNDPSSINPHNIDLHAVTGPGGGAVVTNVMPGESKTLLFKALNPGLYIYHCAHPNVAAHMAHGMYGLILVEPKEGLPKVDKEFYVVQGEFYTASDMGDKGLQVFDAKKMLDGHPEYIVFNGRTKGTVGNMKAKVGDKVRIYFGNGGVNLVSSFHLIGEIFDKVYPEGAIGSEPHKNVQSTIVPAGGATITEFGLEVPGNYILVDHALSRLDRGAWGIIKVEGAENKEIFDGIPDMNGNSGH
;
A
#
# COMPACT_ATOMS: atom_id res chain seq x y z
N MET A 1 14.09 -19.95 5.61
CA MET A 1 14.10 -20.83 6.81
C MET A 1 13.59 -20.17 8.10
N LEU A 2 14.13 -19.02 8.55
CA LEU A 2 13.69 -18.40 9.83
C LEU A 2 12.23 -17.91 9.82
N GLU A 3 11.77 -17.30 8.72
CA GLU A 3 10.38 -16.82 8.55
C GLU A 3 9.37 -17.97 8.54
N ILE A 4 9.68 -19.06 7.80
CA ILE A 4 8.88 -20.29 7.78
C ILE A 4 8.82 -20.91 9.17
N PHE A 5 9.92 -20.88 9.93
CA PHE A 5 9.96 -21.38 11.31
C PHE A 5 9.01 -20.61 12.23
N TYR A 6 8.91 -19.27 12.14
CA TYR A 6 7.98 -18.49 12.95
C TYR A 6 6.52 -18.78 12.61
N LEU A 7 6.18 -18.83 11.32
CA LEU A 7 4.84 -19.18 10.86
C LEU A 7 4.46 -20.61 11.30
N THR A 8 5.37 -21.56 11.12
CA THR A 8 5.17 -22.96 11.52
C THR A 8 5.05 -23.09 13.04
N LYS A 9 5.87 -22.37 13.81
CA LYS A 9 5.82 -22.36 15.28
C LYS A 9 4.49 -21.80 15.78
N TYR A 10 4.00 -20.70 15.20
CA TYR A 10 2.70 -20.12 15.55
C TYR A 10 1.57 -21.12 15.32
N LEU A 11 1.54 -21.76 14.14
CA LEU A 11 0.54 -22.78 13.79
C LEU A 11 0.63 -24.01 14.71
N ILE A 12 1.84 -24.49 15.02
CA ILE A 12 2.06 -25.63 15.93
C ILE A 12 1.62 -25.29 17.36
N LEU A 13 1.95 -24.10 17.88
CA LEU A 13 1.62 -23.72 19.26
C LEU A 13 0.10 -23.63 19.47
N GLN A 14 -0.61 -23.03 18.52
CA GLN A 14 -2.07 -23.01 18.53
C GLN A 14 -2.60 -24.45 18.48
N SER A 15 -2.20 -25.23 17.48
CA SER A 15 -2.60 -26.64 17.29
C SER A 15 -2.39 -27.49 18.55
N PHE A 16 -1.24 -27.33 19.21
CA PHE A 16 -0.88 -28.09 20.41
C PHE A 16 -1.75 -27.74 21.62
N GLY A 17 -2.00 -26.44 21.87
CA GLY A 17 -2.87 -26.01 22.98
C GLY A 17 -4.30 -26.57 22.85
N ILE A 18 -4.77 -26.70 21.63
CA ILE A 18 -6.09 -27.26 21.31
C ILE A 18 -6.11 -28.78 21.51
N VAL A 19 -5.08 -29.49 21.03
CA VAL A 19 -4.97 -30.95 21.22
C VAL A 19 -4.96 -31.30 22.71
N VAL A 20 -4.25 -30.54 23.53
CA VAL A 20 -4.22 -30.71 24.99
C VAL A 20 -5.61 -30.48 25.61
N ALA A 21 -6.31 -29.42 25.20
CA ALA A 21 -7.67 -29.14 25.68
C ALA A 21 -8.68 -30.23 25.29
N VAL A 22 -8.58 -30.77 24.07
CA VAL A 22 -9.43 -31.88 23.59
C VAL A 22 -9.15 -33.15 24.37
N LEU A 23 -7.89 -33.50 24.59
CA LEU A 23 -7.50 -34.66 25.40
C LEU A 23 -8.02 -34.56 26.83
N PHE A 24 -7.89 -33.39 27.46
CA PHE A 24 -8.35 -33.19 28.84
C PHE A 24 -9.88 -33.32 28.95
N CYS A 25 -10.63 -32.71 28.02
CA CYS A 25 -12.08 -32.86 27.95
C CYS A 25 -12.51 -34.30 27.64
N ALA A 26 -11.82 -35.00 26.74
CA ALA A 26 -12.11 -36.39 26.40
C ALA A 26 -11.91 -37.34 27.60
N VAL A 27 -10.85 -37.13 28.39
CA VAL A 27 -10.60 -37.90 29.63
C VAL A 27 -11.69 -37.64 30.67
N LEU A 28 -12.11 -36.39 30.82
CA LEU A 28 -13.14 -35.98 31.79
C LEU A 28 -14.53 -36.53 31.39
N LEU A 29 -14.87 -36.46 30.10
CA LEU A 29 -16.08 -37.07 29.53
C LEU A 29 -16.05 -38.60 29.63
N PHE A 30 -14.93 -39.25 29.34
CA PHE A 30 -14.78 -40.70 29.50
C PHE A 30 -14.98 -41.13 30.96
N GLY A 31 -14.42 -40.39 31.92
CA GLY A 31 -14.61 -40.65 33.36
C GLY A 31 -16.07 -40.53 33.82
N ILE A 32 -16.82 -39.56 33.26
CA ILE A 32 -18.25 -39.39 33.52
C ILE A 32 -19.08 -40.50 32.85
N LEU A 33 -18.75 -40.88 31.62
CA LEU A 33 -19.46 -41.89 30.83
C LEU A 33 -19.23 -43.31 31.36
N TYR A 34 -18.04 -43.62 31.87
CA TYR A 34 -17.73 -44.91 32.50
C TYR A 34 -18.64 -45.19 33.71
N LYS A 35 -19.04 -44.14 34.45
CA LYS A 35 -19.99 -44.26 35.57
C LYS A 35 -21.45 -44.48 35.15
N LEU A 36 -21.84 -44.20 33.90
CA LEU A 36 -23.24 -44.17 33.46
C LEU A 36 -23.73 -45.45 32.74
N HIS A 37 -22.89 -46.49 32.60
CA HIS A 37 -23.22 -47.86 32.13
C HIS A 37 -24.03 -48.02 30.81
N SER A 38 -24.22 -46.97 30.01
CA SER A 38 -24.94 -47.05 28.73
C SER A 38 -23.99 -46.95 27.53
N LYS A 39 -23.82 -48.07 26.82
CA LYS A 39 -22.98 -48.17 25.60
C LYS A 39 -23.40 -47.20 24.48
N LYS A 40 -24.70 -46.86 24.39
CA LYS A 40 -25.20 -45.89 23.39
C LYS A 40 -24.76 -44.46 23.71
N THR A 41 -24.78 -44.10 25.00
CA THR A 41 -24.37 -42.77 25.48
C THR A 41 -22.86 -42.58 25.33
N ALA A 42 -22.08 -43.65 25.50
CA ALA A 42 -20.63 -43.64 25.30
C ALA A 42 -20.18 -43.37 23.84
N ILE A 43 -21.07 -43.57 22.85
CA ILE A 43 -20.77 -43.34 21.42
C ILE A 43 -21.34 -42.00 20.93
N ILE A 44 -22.58 -41.69 21.33
CA ILE A 44 -23.28 -40.48 20.85
C ILE A 44 -22.68 -39.21 21.45
N LEU A 45 -22.28 -39.23 22.73
CA LEU A 45 -21.82 -38.03 23.42
C LEU A 45 -20.43 -37.54 22.92
N PRO A 46 -19.44 -38.41 22.64
CA PRO A 46 -18.21 -37.98 21.97
C PRO A 46 -18.43 -37.43 20.56
N LEU A 47 -19.39 -37.96 19.80
CA LEU A 47 -19.75 -37.43 18.48
C LEU A 47 -20.38 -36.04 18.57
N ILE A 48 -21.29 -35.83 19.51
CA ILE A 48 -21.85 -34.50 19.79
C ILE A 48 -20.75 -33.56 20.28
N PHE A 49 -19.87 -34.02 21.17
CA PHE A 49 -18.76 -33.20 21.66
C PHE A 49 -17.78 -32.85 20.55
N PHE A 50 -17.44 -33.79 19.66
CA PHE A 50 -16.60 -33.54 18.49
C PHE A 50 -17.29 -32.58 17.51
N GLY A 51 -18.60 -32.70 17.31
CA GLY A 51 -19.39 -31.77 16.50
C GLY A 51 -19.47 -30.36 17.10
N VAL A 52 -19.71 -30.24 18.41
CA VAL A 52 -19.73 -28.97 19.14
C VAL A 52 -18.32 -28.37 19.22
N PHE A 53 -17.29 -29.20 19.34
CA PHE A 53 -15.89 -28.79 19.30
C PHE A 53 -15.50 -28.26 17.92
N LEU A 54 -15.83 -28.97 16.84
CA LEU A 54 -15.69 -28.46 15.47
C LEU A 54 -16.45 -27.16 15.30
N PHE A 55 -17.68 -27.05 15.80
CA PHE A 55 -18.48 -25.83 15.68
C PHE A 55 -17.93 -24.63 16.48
N LEU A 56 -17.46 -24.83 17.71
CA LEU A 56 -16.97 -23.76 18.59
C LEU A 56 -15.50 -23.41 18.36
N PHE A 57 -14.69 -24.38 17.95
CA PHE A 57 -13.23 -24.24 17.87
C PHE A 57 -12.68 -24.35 16.45
N ALA A 58 -13.24 -25.12 15.50
CA ALA A 58 -12.74 -25.05 14.11
C ALA A 58 -12.69 -23.61 13.54
N PRO A 59 -13.67 -22.71 13.80
CA PRO A 59 -13.56 -21.30 13.39
C PRO A 59 -12.56 -20.45 14.19
N LYS A 60 -11.92 -20.99 15.24
CA LYS A 60 -10.85 -20.35 16.03
C LYS A 60 -9.47 -20.98 15.79
N VAL A 61 -9.43 -22.19 15.24
CA VAL A 61 -8.24 -23.04 15.07
C VAL A 61 -7.75 -23.06 13.63
N LEU A 62 -8.68 -23.03 12.67
CA LEU A 62 -8.34 -22.62 11.32
C LEU A 62 -8.11 -21.10 11.37
N PRO A 63 -7.00 -20.59 10.83
CA PRO A 63 -6.86 -19.15 10.70
C PRO A 63 -8.10 -18.64 9.96
N LYS A 64 -8.83 -17.70 10.55
CA LYS A 64 -9.92 -16.96 9.88
C LYS A 64 -9.42 -16.15 8.66
N ASN A 65 -8.18 -16.34 8.26
CA ASN A 65 -7.29 -15.37 7.63
C ASN A 65 -6.63 -15.92 6.34
N ILE A 66 -7.06 -17.08 5.82
CA ILE A 66 -6.64 -17.61 4.50
C ILE A 66 -7.83 -17.64 3.52
N GLU A 67 -8.93 -17.07 3.96
CA GLU A 67 -10.19 -17.11 3.30
C GLU A 67 -10.50 -15.68 2.84
N TYR A 68 -10.73 -15.48 1.54
CA TYR A 68 -12.07 -14.99 1.24
C TYR A 68 -12.98 -15.99 1.95
N PRO A 69 -13.72 -15.60 3.02
CA PRO A 69 -14.59 -16.55 3.71
C PRO A 69 -15.30 -17.37 2.65
N PHE A 70 -15.30 -18.70 2.74
CA PHE A 70 -16.03 -19.52 1.75
C PHE A 70 -17.50 -19.06 1.61
N ALA A 71 -17.99 -18.31 2.61
CA ALA A 71 -19.29 -17.66 2.67
C ALA A 71 -19.30 -16.13 2.36
N LEU A 72 -18.16 -15.49 2.10
CA LEU A 72 -18.09 -14.06 1.78
C LEU A 72 -18.51 -13.84 0.34
N LYS A 73 -19.78 -13.48 0.18
CA LYS A 73 -20.31 -13.03 -1.09
C LYS A 73 -19.90 -11.57 -1.30
N THR A 74 -18.99 -11.33 -2.24
CA THR A 74 -18.71 -9.98 -2.73
C THR A 74 -19.63 -9.64 -3.90
N TYR A 75 -20.02 -8.38 -4.01
CA TYR A 75 -20.85 -7.88 -5.12
C TYR A 75 -20.04 -7.03 -6.11
N GLY A 76 -18.71 -7.17 -6.09
CA GLY A 76 -17.82 -6.49 -7.02
C GLY A 76 -17.91 -7.07 -8.45
N PRO A 77 -17.28 -6.41 -9.44
CA PRO A 77 -17.34 -6.81 -10.85
C PRO A 77 -16.55 -8.09 -11.18
N ALA A 78 -15.78 -8.62 -10.24
CA ALA A 78 -15.15 -9.92 -10.37
C ALA A 78 -16.16 -11.03 -10.03
N ASP A 79 -16.13 -12.14 -10.78
CA ASP A 79 -16.88 -13.34 -10.41
C ASP A 79 -16.56 -13.74 -8.95
N SER A 80 -17.59 -14.22 -8.23
CA SER A 80 -17.55 -14.70 -6.84
C SER A 80 -16.17 -15.22 -6.42
N PRO A 81 -15.67 -14.94 -5.20
CA PRO A 81 -14.26 -15.11 -4.86
C PRO A 81 -13.71 -16.45 -5.37
N ALA A 82 -12.92 -16.37 -6.43
CA ALA A 82 -12.26 -17.54 -6.96
C ALA A 82 -11.34 -18.05 -5.87
N LEU A 83 -11.60 -19.26 -5.39
CA LEU A 83 -10.85 -19.83 -4.29
C LEU A 83 -9.36 -19.75 -4.60
N PRO A 84 -8.58 -18.97 -3.82
CA PRO A 84 -7.19 -18.72 -4.15
C PRO A 84 -6.32 -19.94 -3.88
N PHE A 85 -6.85 -21.15 -3.63
CA PHE A 85 -6.07 -22.36 -3.32
C PHE A 85 -4.95 -22.60 -4.32
N LYS A 86 -5.19 -22.38 -5.61
CA LYS A 86 -4.15 -22.52 -6.63
C LYS A 86 -3.04 -21.49 -6.46
N ASN A 87 -3.37 -20.23 -6.19
CA ASN A 87 -2.42 -19.14 -6.01
C ASN A 87 -1.70 -19.22 -4.65
N ILE A 88 -2.40 -19.65 -3.59
CA ILE A 88 -1.83 -19.95 -2.27
C ILE A 88 -0.84 -21.10 -2.37
N LEU A 89 -1.21 -22.20 -3.02
CA LEU A 89 -0.31 -23.34 -3.22
C LEU A 89 0.90 -22.93 -4.08
N ALA A 90 0.68 -22.14 -5.14
CA ALA A 90 1.76 -21.59 -5.95
C ALA A 90 2.67 -20.67 -5.13
N PHE A 91 2.11 -19.82 -4.27
CA PHE A 91 2.86 -18.94 -3.38
C PHE A 91 3.74 -19.74 -2.43
N PHE A 92 3.20 -20.71 -1.68
CA PHE A 92 4.00 -21.51 -0.78
C PHE A 92 5.01 -22.41 -1.51
N LYS A 93 4.70 -22.87 -2.72
CA LYS A 93 5.64 -23.62 -3.55
C LYS A 93 6.80 -22.75 -4.05
N ASN A 94 6.54 -21.47 -4.33
CA ASN A 94 7.50 -20.55 -4.94
C ASN A 94 8.10 -19.57 -3.92
N LEU A 95 7.73 -19.64 -2.63
CA LEU A 95 8.12 -18.67 -1.61
C LEU A 95 9.64 -18.51 -1.51
N ASP A 96 10.37 -19.62 -1.53
CA ASP A 96 11.84 -19.61 -1.46
C ASP A 96 12.51 -19.08 -2.74
N SER A 97 11.76 -19.01 -3.85
CA SER A 97 12.22 -18.49 -5.14
C SER A 97 11.78 -17.05 -5.44
N MET A 98 10.88 -16.48 -4.62
CA MET A 98 10.44 -15.09 -4.79
C MET A 98 11.59 -14.12 -4.51
N GLU A 99 11.69 -13.08 -5.35
CA GLU A 99 12.70 -12.04 -5.20
C GLU A 99 12.51 -11.32 -3.85
N LYS A 100 13.58 -11.25 -3.06
CA LYS A 100 13.59 -10.48 -1.81
C LYS A 100 14.20 -9.11 -2.06
N VAL A 101 13.39 -8.07 -1.96
CA VAL A 101 13.82 -6.69 -2.13
C VAL A 101 14.15 -6.10 -0.76
N ALA A 102 15.37 -5.57 -0.60
CA ALA A 102 15.83 -5.04 0.68
C ALA A 102 15.06 -3.79 1.13
N ASP A 103 14.70 -2.92 0.18
CA ASP A 103 13.90 -1.74 0.45
C ASP A 103 12.79 -1.63 -0.60
N ILE A 104 11.54 -1.78 -0.18
CA ILE A 104 10.38 -1.63 -1.08
C ILE A 104 10.07 -0.17 -1.42
N ALA A 105 10.50 0.78 -0.59
CA ALA A 105 10.17 2.18 -0.77
C ALA A 105 10.79 2.73 -2.04
N ARG A 106 9.99 3.43 -2.85
CA ARG A 106 10.51 4.31 -3.90
C ARG A 106 11.04 5.59 -3.27
N ASP A 107 12.22 6.00 -3.73
CA ASP A 107 12.84 7.25 -3.28
C ASP A 107 11.92 8.43 -3.64
N PRO A 108 11.56 9.31 -2.69
CA PRO A 108 10.75 10.48 -2.99
C PRO A 108 11.39 11.45 -3.99
N ASN A 109 12.69 11.37 -4.25
CA ASN A 109 13.38 12.17 -5.27
C ASN A 109 13.34 11.54 -6.67
N ASP A 110 12.81 10.32 -6.82
CA ASP A 110 12.77 9.59 -8.10
C ASP A 110 11.65 10.12 -9.00
N ILE A 111 11.89 11.32 -9.52
CA ILE A 111 10.98 12.08 -10.38
C ILE A 111 11.74 12.44 -11.66
N PRO A 112 11.18 12.18 -12.84
CA PRO A 112 11.74 12.67 -14.10
C PRO A 112 11.83 14.21 -14.11
N PRO A 113 12.85 14.80 -14.74
CA PRO A 113 13.01 16.25 -14.80
C PRO A 113 11.82 16.92 -15.52
N PRO A 114 11.56 18.22 -15.24
CA PRO A 114 10.53 18.99 -15.93
C PRO A 114 10.66 18.97 -17.45
N ILE A 115 9.52 18.91 -18.13
CA ILE A 115 9.48 18.85 -19.59
C ILE A 115 9.81 20.24 -20.16
N THR A 116 10.87 20.31 -20.97
CA THR A 116 11.33 21.58 -21.58
C THR A 116 10.88 21.76 -23.03
N ARG A 117 10.32 20.72 -23.66
CA ARG A 117 9.88 20.77 -25.06
C ARG A 117 8.51 21.43 -25.21
N ALA A 118 8.34 22.16 -26.32
CA ALA A 118 7.11 22.87 -26.64
C ALA A 118 6.09 22.05 -27.46
N GLN A 119 6.55 20.98 -28.11
CA GLN A 119 5.74 20.16 -29.02
C GLN A 119 5.41 18.81 -28.39
N SER A 120 4.22 18.30 -28.73
CA SER A 120 3.80 16.95 -28.36
C SER A 120 4.59 15.89 -29.12
N GLU A 121 4.97 14.82 -28.45
CA GLU A 121 5.78 13.75 -29.02
C GLU A 121 5.18 12.37 -28.74
N LYS A 122 5.76 11.35 -29.37
CA LYS A 122 5.48 9.95 -29.04
C LYS A 122 6.42 9.49 -27.92
N ILE A 123 5.88 9.28 -26.73
CA ILE A 123 6.65 8.91 -25.53
C ILE A 123 6.54 7.40 -25.31
N LYS A 124 7.68 6.72 -25.18
CA LYS A 124 7.72 5.28 -24.88
C LYS A 124 7.98 5.07 -23.41
N ILE A 125 7.12 4.29 -22.76
CA ILE A 125 7.25 3.93 -21.34
C ILE A 125 7.22 2.42 -21.24
N ASN A 126 8.15 1.83 -20.47
CA ASN A 126 8.15 0.40 -20.18
C ASN A 126 8.06 0.23 -18.67
N ILE A 127 7.10 -0.59 -18.23
CA ILE A 127 6.88 -0.91 -16.82
C ILE A 127 6.84 -2.43 -16.69
N THR A 128 7.46 -2.97 -15.65
CA THR A 128 7.41 -4.40 -15.32
C THR A 128 6.64 -4.59 -14.02
N SER A 129 5.55 -5.33 -14.07
CA SER A 129 4.89 -5.82 -12.87
C SER A 129 5.68 -6.97 -12.25
N LYS A 130 5.90 -6.92 -10.94
CA LYS A 130 6.71 -7.88 -10.18
C LYS A 130 6.07 -8.19 -8.82
N GLU A 131 6.10 -9.46 -8.45
CA GLU A 131 5.76 -9.91 -7.10
C GLU A 131 7.04 -10.19 -6.30
N VAL A 132 7.21 -9.50 -5.18
CA VAL A 132 8.45 -9.53 -4.37
C VAL A 132 8.12 -9.66 -2.89
N ILE A 133 9.08 -10.08 -2.07
CA ILE A 133 8.97 -10.04 -0.61
C ILE A 133 9.85 -8.92 -0.08
N SER A 134 9.31 -8.08 0.81
CA SER A 134 10.09 -7.03 1.47
C SER A 134 9.54 -6.72 2.86
N GLU A 135 10.30 -5.99 3.67
CA GLU A 135 9.87 -5.53 4.98
C GLU A 135 9.01 -4.25 4.89
N MET A 136 7.83 -4.27 5.52
CA MET A 136 7.00 -3.07 5.70
C MET A 136 7.34 -2.33 6.99
N ALA A 137 7.81 -3.06 8.00
CA ALA A 137 8.26 -2.55 9.28
C ALA A 137 9.35 -3.47 9.83
N PRO A 138 10.14 -3.05 10.84
CA PRO A 138 11.26 -3.85 11.34
C PRO A 138 10.87 -5.28 11.72
N GLY A 139 11.34 -6.26 10.95
CA GLY A 139 11.03 -7.68 11.14
C GLY A 139 9.62 -8.11 10.73
N VAL A 140 8.86 -7.26 10.03
CA VAL A 140 7.52 -7.52 9.50
C VAL A 140 7.59 -7.49 7.97
N ALA A 141 7.56 -8.66 7.35
CA ALA A 141 7.64 -8.82 5.90
C ALA A 141 6.26 -9.10 5.29
N MET A 142 6.04 -8.74 4.03
CA MET A 142 4.85 -9.16 3.29
C MET A 142 5.17 -9.38 1.81
N PRO A 143 4.35 -10.17 1.09
CA PRO A 143 4.39 -10.17 -0.36
C PRO A 143 3.85 -8.84 -0.89
N TYR A 144 4.64 -8.16 -1.71
CA TYR A 144 4.23 -6.98 -2.45
C TYR A 144 4.02 -7.34 -3.92
N TRP A 145 3.03 -6.69 -4.52
CA TRP A 145 2.84 -6.67 -5.96
C TRP A 145 3.12 -5.25 -6.41
N THR A 146 4.03 -5.08 -7.36
CA THR A 146 4.67 -3.80 -7.62
C THR A 146 4.69 -3.48 -9.10
N PHE A 147 4.86 -2.20 -9.41
CA PHE A 147 5.37 -1.75 -10.69
C PHE A 147 6.86 -1.39 -10.51
N ASP A 148 7.74 -2.06 -11.24
CA ASP A 148 9.20 -1.97 -11.18
C ASP A 148 9.82 -2.26 -9.80
N GLY A 149 9.28 -3.24 -9.06
CA GLY A 149 9.89 -3.75 -7.84
C GLY A 149 9.83 -2.81 -6.63
N LYS A 150 9.06 -1.72 -6.71
CA LYS A 150 8.97 -0.68 -5.69
C LYS A 150 7.51 -0.24 -5.45
N VAL A 151 7.28 0.35 -4.28
CA VAL A 151 6.00 0.98 -3.90
C VAL A 151 6.25 2.43 -3.46
N PRO A 152 5.57 3.42 -4.07
CA PRO A 152 4.76 3.27 -5.27
C PRO A 152 5.59 2.88 -6.51
N GLY A 153 4.91 2.59 -7.61
CA GLY A 153 5.51 2.44 -8.93
C GLY A 153 6.21 3.71 -9.43
N PRO A 154 6.91 3.64 -10.57
CA PRO A 154 7.65 4.78 -11.13
C PRO A 154 6.77 6.02 -11.31
N PHE A 155 7.33 7.19 -11.02
CA PHE A 155 6.68 8.46 -11.36
C PHE A 155 6.75 8.64 -12.88
N LEU A 156 5.59 8.72 -13.53
CA LEU A 156 5.50 8.95 -14.97
C LEU A 156 5.29 10.43 -15.22
N ARG A 157 6.01 11.01 -16.18
CA ARG A 157 5.90 12.43 -16.51
C ARG A 157 5.79 12.60 -18.02
N VAL A 158 4.66 13.14 -18.45
CA VAL A 158 4.34 13.40 -19.86
C VAL A 158 3.73 14.80 -20.00
N ARG A 159 3.64 15.29 -21.23
CA ARG A 159 3.05 16.60 -21.55
C ARG A 159 1.67 16.40 -22.15
N GLU A 160 0.77 17.33 -21.85
CA GLU A 160 -0.52 17.43 -22.53
C GLU A 160 -0.33 17.39 -24.07
N GLY A 161 -1.10 16.52 -24.70
CA GLY A 161 -1.09 16.24 -26.12
C GLY A 161 -0.14 15.13 -26.58
N ASP A 162 0.74 14.63 -25.71
CA ASP A 162 1.64 13.51 -26.04
C ASP A 162 0.86 12.26 -26.41
N THR A 163 1.45 11.46 -27.30
CA THR A 163 1.02 10.09 -27.54
C THR A 163 1.92 9.14 -26.77
N VAL A 164 1.40 8.49 -25.75
CA VAL A 164 2.15 7.59 -24.89
C VAL A 164 1.97 6.15 -25.36
N GLU A 165 3.07 5.50 -25.71
CA GLU A 165 3.18 4.06 -25.98
C GLU A 165 3.73 3.38 -24.72
N LEU A 166 2.83 2.87 -23.88
CA LEU A 166 3.17 2.20 -22.63
C LEU A 166 3.15 0.68 -22.82
N THR A 167 4.29 0.03 -22.58
CA THR A 167 4.39 -1.42 -22.54
C THR A 167 4.45 -1.90 -21.10
N LEU A 168 3.48 -2.71 -20.70
CA LEU A 168 3.48 -3.44 -19.44
C LEU A 168 3.98 -4.86 -19.68
N LYS A 169 5.06 -5.23 -19.00
CA LYS A 169 5.53 -6.62 -18.89
C LYS A 169 5.09 -7.19 -17.55
N ASN A 170 4.76 -8.47 -17.52
CA ASN A 170 4.60 -9.19 -16.26
C ASN A 170 5.78 -10.14 -16.08
N ASP A 171 6.49 -10.03 -14.96
CA ASP A 171 7.65 -10.86 -14.67
C ASP A 171 7.26 -12.35 -14.72
N PRO A 172 8.07 -13.23 -15.33
CA PRO A 172 7.75 -14.66 -15.39
C PRO A 172 7.66 -15.34 -14.02
N SER A 173 8.23 -14.73 -12.97
CA SER A 173 8.12 -15.22 -11.60
C SER A 173 6.81 -14.86 -10.90
N SER A 174 6.02 -13.92 -11.45
CA SER A 174 4.73 -13.53 -10.90
C SER A 174 3.74 -14.68 -10.88
N ILE A 175 2.88 -14.73 -9.86
CA ILE A 175 1.83 -15.73 -9.73
C ILE A 175 0.53 -15.22 -10.37
N ASN A 176 0.27 -13.91 -10.27
CA ASN A 176 -0.97 -13.31 -10.73
C ASN A 176 -0.79 -12.63 -12.08
N PRO A 177 -1.85 -12.60 -12.91
CA PRO A 177 -1.92 -11.66 -14.02
C PRO A 177 -2.02 -10.23 -13.47
N HIS A 178 -1.48 -9.29 -14.23
CA HIS A 178 -1.48 -7.88 -13.87
C HIS A 178 -1.89 -7.04 -15.08
N ASN A 179 -2.49 -5.88 -14.82
CA ASN A 179 -2.75 -4.87 -15.82
C ASN A 179 -2.48 -3.47 -15.25
N ILE A 180 -2.78 -2.44 -16.02
CA ILE A 180 -2.65 -1.06 -15.57
C ILE A 180 -3.84 -0.23 -16.05
N ASP A 181 -4.50 0.41 -15.09
CA ASP A 181 -5.46 1.50 -15.26
C ASP A 181 -4.73 2.80 -14.93
N LEU A 182 -4.67 3.72 -15.88
CA LEU A 182 -4.13 5.06 -15.65
C LEU A 182 -5.29 6.06 -15.70
N HIS A 183 -5.50 6.83 -14.64
CA HIS A 183 -6.60 7.81 -14.61
C HIS A 183 -6.39 8.97 -15.61
N ALA A 184 -5.17 9.12 -16.14
CA ALA A 184 -4.86 10.04 -17.24
C ALA A 184 -5.36 9.56 -18.62
N VAL A 185 -5.83 8.31 -18.74
CA VAL A 185 -6.29 7.71 -20.00
C VAL A 185 -7.79 7.90 -20.18
N THR A 186 -8.19 8.58 -21.26
CA THR A 186 -9.58 8.58 -21.71
C THR A 186 -9.83 7.36 -22.59
N GLY A 187 -10.26 6.26 -21.97
CA GLY A 187 -10.59 5.02 -22.66
C GLY A 187 -11.09 3.93 -21.69
N PRO A 188 -11.62 2.81 -22.20
CA PRO A 188 -12.18 1.75 -21.35
C PRO A 188 -11.16 1.23 -20.33
N GLY A 189 -11.54 1.28 -19.05
CA GLY A 189 -10.72 0.85 -17.91
C GLY A 189 -9.37 1.55 -17.79
N GLY A 190 -9.22 2.76 -18.34
CA GLY A 190 -7.97 3.51 -18.34
C GLY A 190 -6.78 2.76 -18.98
N GLY A 191 -7.06 1.82 -19.89
CA GLY A 191 -6.06 0.94 -20.51
C GLY A 191 -6.02 -0.48 -19.98
N ALA A 192 -6.69 -0.78 -18.86
CA ALA A 192 -6.69 -2.10 -18.23
C ALA A 192 -7.22 -3.21 -19.15
N VAL A 193 -8.21 -2.89 -20.00
CA VAL A 193 -8.84 -3.86 -20.92
C VAL A 193 -7.88 -4.38 -21.99
N VAL A 194 -6.85 -3.60 -22.36
CA VAL A 194 -5.83 -3.98 -23.35
C VAL A 194 -4.49 -4.35 -22.72
N THR A 195 -4.35 -4.19 -21.41
CA THR A 195 -3.11 -4.49 -20.67
C THR A 195 -3.25 -5.65 -19.69
N ASN A 196 -4.23 -6.55 -19.85
CA ASN A 196 -4.25 -7.79 -19.05
C ASN A 196 -3.12 -8.74 -19.45
N VAL A 197 -2.02 -8.77 -18.67
CA VAL A 197 -0.75 -9.44 -18.98
C VAL A 197 -0.52 -10.64 -18.06
N MET A 198 -0.41 -11.83 -18.65
CA MET A 198 -0.06 -13.05 -17.91
C MET A 198 1.44 -13.06 -17.54
N PRO A 199 1.86 -13.79 -16.48
CA PRO A 199 3.28 -13.93 -16.15
C PRO A 199 4.13 -14.34 -17.36
N GLY A 200 5.21 -13.59 -17.63
CA GLY A 200 6.12 -13.80 -18.76
C GLY A 200 5.70 -13.11 -20.06
N GLU A 201 4.50 -12.54 -20.14
CA GLU A 201 4.01 -11.80 -21.31
C GLU A 201 4.28 -10.30 -21.22
N SER A 202 4.01 -9.60 -22.32
CA SER A 202 3.97 -8.13 -22.37
C SER A 202 2.84 -7.66 -23.29
N LYS A 203 2.19 -6.55 -22.93
CA LYS A 203 1.21 -5.87 -23.78
C LYS A 203 1.47 -4.37 -23.82
N THR A 204 1.12 -3.76 -24.95
CA THR A 204 1.33 -2.33 -25.19
C THR A 204 0.00 -1.60 -25.38
N LEU A 205 -0.16 -0.50 -24.66
CA LEU A 205 -1.22 0.48 -24.79
C LEU A 205 -0.67 1.71 -25.52
N LEU A 206 -1.46 2.27 -26.44
CA LEU A 206 -1.20 3.58 -27.03
C LEU A 206 -2.34 4.52 -26.65
N PHE A 207 -2.04 5.65 -26.01
CA PHE A 207 -3.05 6.65 -25.65
C PHE A 207 -2.53 8.07 -25.85
N LYS A 208 -3.44 9.03 -25.99
CA LYS A 208 -3.09 10.45 -26.00
C LYS A 208 -3.37 11.03 -24.61
N ALA A 209 -2.40 11.74 -24.03
CA ALA A 209 -2.57 12.43 -22.76
C ALA A 209 -3.37 13.73 -23.00
N LEU A 210 -4.68 13.69 -22.79
CA LEU A 210 -5.57 14.78 -23.19
C LEU A 210 -5.67 15.90 -22.15
N ASN A 211 -5.64 15.55 -20.86
CA ASN A 211 -5.97 16.46 -19.78
C ASN A 211 -4.75 16.65 -18.87
N PRO A 212 -4.28 17.87 -18.63
CA PRO A 212 -3.24 18.11 -17.63
C PRO A 212 -3.75 17.76 -16.23
N GLY A 213 -2.85 17.37 -15.34
CA GLY A 213 -3.19 16.95 -13.99
C GLY A 213 -2.20 15.94 -13.41
N LEU A 214 -2.37 15.67 -12.12
CA LEU A 214 -1.69 14.58 -11.43
C LEU A 214 -2.67 13.44 -11.19
N TYR A 215 -2.39 12.29 -11.77
CA TYR A 215 -3.32 11.17 -11.82
C TYR A 215 -2.70 9.93 -11.17
N ILE A 216 -3.51 9.17 -10.44
CA ILE A 216 -3.12 7.83 -10.01
C ILE A 216 -3.12 6.90 -11.24
N TYR A 217 -2.21 5.93 -11.24
CA TYR A 217 -2.39 4.69 -11.96
C TYR A 217 -2.29 3.52 -10.99
N HIS A 218 -2.98 2.42 -11.29
CA HIS A 218 -2.96 1.22 -10.47
C HIS A 218 -3.27 -0.03 -11.27
N CYS A 219 -3.06 -1.20 -10.67
CA CYS A 219 -3.57 -2.45 -11.25
C CYS A 219 -5.10 -2.53 -11.08
N ALA A 220 -5.78 -3.00 -12.11
CA ALA A 220 -7.23 -3.18 -12.20
C ALA A 220 -7.61 -4.61 -12.64
N HIS A 221 -6.74 -5.59 -12.41
CA HIS A 221 -7.10 -7.01 -12.58
C HIS A 221 -8.20 -7.37 -11.55
N PRO A 222 -9.16 -8.28 -11.87
CA PRO A 222 -10.21 -8.70 -10.95
C PRO A 222 -9.71 -8.94 -9.52
N ASN A 223 -10.51 -8.51 -8.53
CA ASN A 223 -10.06 -8.21 -7.17
C ASN A 223 -9.10 -7.01 -7.09
N VAL A 224 -9.48 -5.92 -7.77
CA VAL A 224 -8.72 -4.67 -7.92
C VAL A 224 -8.17 -4.16 -6.59
N ALA A 225 -9.02 -4.11 -5.56
CA ALA A 225 -8.64 -3.60 -4.25
C ALA A 225 -7.49 -4.42 -3.62
N ALA A 226 -7.47 -5.74 -3.78
CA ALA A 226 -6.37 -6.55 -3.27
C ALA A 226 -5.06 -6.26 -4.03
N HIS A 227 -5.10 -6.09 -5.35
CA HIS A 227 -3.90 -5.74 -6.10
C HIS A 227 -3.29 -4.41 -5.65
N MET A 228 -4.14 -3.43 -5.39
CA MET A 228 -3.74 -2.13 -4.84
C MET A 228 -3.21 -2.26 -3.41
N ALA A 229 -3.89 -3.04 -2.54
CA ALA A 229 -3.46 -3.29 -1.16
C ALA A 229 -2.13 -4.06 -1.02
N HIS A 230 -1.63 -4.65 -2.12
CA HIS A 230 -0.28 -5.23 -2.19
C HIS A 230 0.77 -4.23 -2.74
N GLY A 231 0.39 -3.01 -3.08
CA GLY A 231 1.30 -1.93 -3.50
C GLY A 231 1.26 -1.53 -4.98
N MET A 232 0.32 -2.06 -5.80
CA MET A 232 0.27 -1.77 -7.24
C MET A 232 -0.39 -0.44 -7.57
N TYR A 233 0.28 0.66 -7.25
CA TYR A 233 -0.15 2.02 -7.58
C TYR A 233 1.03 2.97 -7.77
N GLY A 234 0.82 4.06 -8.49
CA GLY A 234 1.79 5.15 -8.64
C GLY A 234 1.14 6.39 -9.28
N LEU A 235 1.96 7.39 -9.62
CA LEU A 235 1.48 8.64 -10.20
C LEU A 235 1.97 8.87 -11.64
N ILE A 236 1.08 9.39 -12.48
CA ILE A 236 1.40 10.01 -13.76
C ILE A 236 1.04 11.50 -13.73
N LEU A 237 2.05 12.34 -13.93
CA LEU A 237 1.89 13.76 -14.16
C LEU A 237 1.74 14.02 -15.66
N VAL A 238 0.63 14.66 -16.03
CA VAL A 238 0.44 15.28 -17.34
C VAL A 238 0.66 16.77 -17.15
N GLU A 239 1.85 17.26 -17.50
CA GLU A 239 2.16 18.69 -17.46
C GLU A 239 1.31 19.45 -18.49
N PRO A 240 0.83 20.66 -18.15
CA PRO A 240 0.12 21.49 -19.11
C PRO A 240 1.06 21.94 -20.24
N LYS A 241 0.50 22.42 -21.35
CA LYS A 241 1.30 22.77 -22.53
C LYS A 241 2.42 23.78 -22.24
N GLU A 242 2.17 24.71 -21.33
CA GLU A 242 3.07 25.77 -20.87
C GLU A 242 4.07 25.31 -19.79
N GLY A 243 3.91 24.09 -19.27
CA GLY A 243 4.70 23.56 -18.16
C GLY A 243 4.25 24.11 -16.80
N LEU A 244 4.76 23.52 -15.73
CA LEU A 244 4.52 24.03 -14.37
C LEU A 244 5.53 25.14 -13.99
N PRO A 245 5.16 26.06 -13.07
CA PRO A 245 6.11 27.00 -12.50
C PRO A 245 7.34 26.29 -11.93
N LYS A 246 8.52 26.92 -12.03
CA LYS A 246 9.75 26.34 -11.49
C LYS A 246 9.74 26.35 -9.97
N VAL A 247 10.28 25.26 -9.41
CA VAL A 247 10.54 25.06 -7.98
C VAL A 247 11.94 24.48 -7.82
N ASP A 248 12.50 24.56 -6.62
CA ASP A 248 13.87 24.11 -6.33
C ASP A 248 13.92 22.62 -5.97
N LYS A 249 12.83 22.10 -5.38
CA LYS A 249 12.67 20.70 -4.99
C LYS A 249 11.31 20.15 -5.42
N GLU A 250 11.33 18.92 -5.92
CA GLU A 250 10.13 18.12 -6.18
C GLU A 250 10.23 16.81 -5.38
N PHE A 251 9.14 16.41 -4.71
CA PHE A 251 9.05 15.13 -4.00
C PHE A 251 7.82 14.32 -4.41
N TYR A 252 7.98 13.00 -4.46
CA TYR A 252 6.99 12.01 -4.86
C TYR A 252 6.61 11.14 -3.66
N VAL A 253 5.38 11.33 -3.19
CA VAL A 253 4.88 10.66 -1.99
C VAL A 253 3.53 10.03 -2.30
N VAL A 254 3.35 8.76 -1.98
CA VAL A 254 2.05 8.10 -2.08
C VAL A 254 1.73 7.40 -0.78
N GLN A 255 0.57 7.75 -0.21
CA GLN A 255 -0.03 7.03 0.91
C GLN A 255 -0.64 5.72 0.43
N GLY A 256 -0.44 4.65 1.19
CA GLY A 256 -1.11 3.37 0.96
C GLY A 256 -1.46 2.64 2.24
N GLU A 257 -2.36 1.68 2.11
CA GLU A 257 -2.93 0.89 3.19
C GLU A 257 -2.57 -0.60 3.04
N PHE A 258 -2.10 -1.21 4.12
CA PHE A 258 -1.73 -2.62 4.15
C PHE A 258 -2.52 -3.38 5.22
N TYR A 259 -3.10 -4.50 4.79
CA TYR A 259 -4.08 -5.27 5.55
C TYR A 259 -3.49 -6.63 5.90
N THR A 260 -2.88 -6.74 7.08
CA THR A 260 -2.26 -7.97 7.55
C THR A 260 -3.20 -8.79 8.42
N ALA A 261 -3.12 -10.12 8.26
CA ALA A 261 -3.85 -11.10 9.06
C ALA A 261 -3.51 -11.03 10.56
N SER A 262 -2.23 -10.80 10.87
CA SER A 262 -1.76 -10.60 12.25
C SER A 262 -1.88 -9.13 12.66
N ASP A 263 -1.71 -8.86 13.94
CA ASP A 263 -1.83 -7.50 14.49
C ASP A 263 -0.57 -6.68 14.16
N MET A 264 -0.71 -5.36 14.24
CA MET A 264 0.39 -4.43 14.00
C MET A 264 1.59 -4.74 14.93
N GLY A 265 2.76 -4.98 14.32
CA GLY A 265 4.03 -5.25 14.99
C GLY A 265 4.38 -6.73 15.10
N ASP A 266 3.47 -7.64 14.77
CA ASP A 266 3.77 -9.07 14.72
C ASP A 266 4.84 -9.37 13.68
N LYS A 267 5.89 -10.08 14.11
CA LYS A 267 7.07 -10.35 13.27
C LYS A 267 6.86 -11.53 12.34
N GLY A 268 7.60 -11.53 11.24
CA GLY A 268 7.60 -12.57 10.22
C GLY A 268 6.85 -12.17 8.96
N LEU A 269 6.60 -13.16 8.11
CA LEU A 269 5.89 -12.98 6.85
C LEU A 269 4.38 -12.89 7.12
N GLN A 270 3.81 -11.72 6.84
CA GLN A 270 2.41 -11.41 6.99
C GLN A 270 1.61 -11.83 5.77
N VAL A 271 0.44 -12.40 6.02
CA VAL A 271 -0.55 -12.77 5.00
C VAL A 271 -1.58 -11.65 4.88
N PHE A 272 -2.07 -11.40 3.67
CA PHE A 272 -3.13 -10.44 3.40
C PHE A 272 -4.47 -10.85 4.02
N ASP A 273 -5.19 -9.89 4.60
CA ASP A 273 -6.53 -10.08 5.18
C ASP A 273 -7.60 -9.32 4.38
N ALA A 274 -8.34 -10.07 3.57
CA ALA A 274 -9.41 -9.52 2.72
C ALA A 274 -10.58 -8.93 3.53
N LYS A 275 -10.84 -9.44 4.74
CA LYS A 275 -11.96 -8.98 5.57
C LYS A 275 -11.62 -7.66 6.23
N LYS A 276 -10.41 -7.53 6.79
CA LYS A 276 -9.90 -6.23 7.27
C LYS A 276 -9.91 -5.18 6.14
N MET A 277 -9.55 -5.57 4.92
CA MET A 277 -9.65 -4.71 3.74
C MET A 277 -11.09 -4.27 3.47
N LEU A 278 -12.06 -5.18 3.41
CA LEU A 278 -13.46 -4.81 3.16
C LEU A 278 -14.08 -3.97 4.29
N ASP A 279 -13.63 -4.17 5.53
CA ASP A 279 -14.09 -3.39 6.68
C ASP A 279 -13.37 -2.02 6.78
N GLY A 280 -12.35 -1.75 5.97
CA GLY A 280 -11.58 -0.51 6.02
C GLY A 280 -10.66 -0.36 7.24
N HIS A 281 -10.16 -1.48 7.78
CA HIS A 281 -9.29 -1.52 8.96
C HIS A 281 -7.85 -1.95 8.61
N PRO A 282 -7.01 -1.08 8.02
CA PRO A 282 -5.62 -1.43 7.73
C PRO A 282 -4.78 -1.47 9.00
N GLU A 283 -3.81 -2.38 9.03
CA GLU A 283 -2.85 -2.42 10.14
C GLU A 283 -1.78 -1.34 9.98
N TYR A 284 -1.34 -1.13 8.74
CA TYR A 284 -0.32 -0.15 8.40
C TYR A 284 -0.86 0.84 7.38
N ILE A 285 -0.57 2.11 7.60
CA ILE A 285 -0.84 3.21 6.68
C ILE A 285 0.48 3.94 6.55
N VAL A 286 1.05 3.97 5.35
CA VAL A 286 2.45 4.37 5.19
C VAL A 286 2.64 5.24 3.95
N PHE A 287 3.70 6.05 3.98
CA PHE A 287 4.20 6.74 2.79
C PHE A 287 5.28 5.91 2.10
N ASN A 288 5.11 5.70 0.80
CA ASN A 288 6.03 4.95 -0.05
C ASN A 288 6.29 3.51 0.44
N GLY A 289 5.19 2.78 0.68
CA GLY A 289 5.20 1.31 0.76
C GLY A 289 5.61 0.69 2.09
N ARG A 290 6.37 1.40 2.93
CA ARG A 290 6.77 0.90 4.27
C ARG A 290 6.88 2.02 5.30
N THR A 291 6.91 1.64 6.57
CA THR A 291 7.20 2.56 7.67
C THR A 291 8.54 3.27 7.41
N LYS A 292 8.56 4.59 7.67
CA LYS A 292 9.72 5.45 7.39
C LYS A 292 10.19 5.40 5.93
N GLY A 293 9.30 5.12 4.96
CA GLY A 293 9.64 4.98 3.53
C GLY A 293 10.25 6.25 2.90
N THR A 294 9.86 7.43 3.40
CA THR A 294 10.36 8.72 2.90
C THR A 294 11.39 9.39 3.82
N VAL A 295 11.61 8.86 5.02
CA VAL A 295 12.47 9.46 6.05
C VAL A 295 13.94 9.32 5.65
N GLY A 296 14.68 10.43 5.74
CA GLY A 296 16.12 10.49 5.43
C GLY A 296 16.45 10.85 3.98
N ASN A 297 15.46 10.78 3.08
CA ASN A 297 15.66 11.01 1.66
C ASN A 297 15.15 12.39 1.18
N MET A 298 14.25 13.04 1.92
CA MET A 298 13.79 14.40 1.58
C MET A 298 14.65 15.45 2.26
N LYS A 299 15.45 16.17 1.48
CA LYS A 299 16.36 17.23 1.95
C LYS A 299 16.16 18.51 1.14
N ALA A 300 16.09 19.63 1.84
CA ALA A 300 15.96 20.97 1.26
C ALA A 300 16.81 21.97 2.03
N LYS A 301 16.86 23.21 1.55
CA LYS A 301 17.54 24.33 2.19
C LYS A 301 16.58 25.46 2.50
N VAL A 302 16.93 26.28 3.48
CA VAL A 302 16.25 27.55 3.71
C VAL A 302 16.28 28.37 2.42
N GLY A 303 15.11 28.83 1.98
CA GLY A 303 14.88 29.55 0.73
C GLY A 303 14.42 28.68 -0.45
N ASP A 304 14.50 27.34 -0.36
CA ASP A 304 14.01 26.47 -1.42
C ASP A 304 12.47 26.56 -1.53
N LYS A 305 11.96 26.63 -2.75
CA LYS A 305 10.54 26.34 -3.06
C LYS A 305 10.37 24.85 -3.28
N VAL A 306 9.46 24.24 -2.54
CA VAL A 306 9.20 22.81 -2.60
C VAL A 306 7.85 22.56 -3.25
N ARG A 307 7.78 21.53 -4.10
CA ARG A 307 6.54 20.94 -4.60
C ARG A 307 6.46 19.47 -4.20
N ILE A 308 5.36 19.05 -3.59
CA ILE A 308 5.08 17.62 -3.33
C ILE A 308 3.95 17.17 -4.24
N TYR A 309 4.23 16.13 -5.03
CA TYR A 309 3.24 15.34 -5.74
C TYR A 309 2.77 14.23 -4.80
N PHE A 310 1.62 14.45 -4.17
CA PHE A 310 1.09 13.54 -3.15
C PHE A 310 -0.08 12.73 -3.73
N GLY A 311 0.04 11.41 -3.73
CA GLY A 311 -1.02 10.49 -4.11
C GLY A 311 -1.60 9.76 -2.90
N ASN A 312 -2.84 9.29 -3.04
CA ASN A 312 -3.41 8.33 -2.12
C ASN A 312 -3.84 7.08 -2.89
N GLY A 313 -3.04 6.01 -2.80
CA GLY A 313 -3.33 4.73 -3.40
C GLY A 313 -4.58 4.06 -2.81
N GLY A 314 -5.06 4.50 -1.64
CA GLY A 314 -6.19 3.91 -0.95
C GLY A 314 -5.86 2.53 -0.36
N VAL A 315 -6.81 1.59 -0.28
CA VAL A 315 -8.05 1.48 -1.08
C VAL A 315 -9.32 2.03 -0.42
N ASN A 316 -9.31 2.32 0.88
CA ASN A 316 -10.52 2.74 1.61
C ASN A 316 -10.45 4.16 2.18
N LEU A 317 -9.30 4.55 2.72
CA LEU A 317 -9.16 5.74 3.54
C LEU A 317 -8.85 6.96 2.69
N VAL A 318 -9.38 8.08 3.14
CA VAL A 318 -9.07 9.43 2.63
C VAL A 318 -7.97 10.01 3.51
N SER A 319 -6.92 10.58 2.91
CA SER A 319 -5.83 11.24 3.65
C SER A 319 -6.20 12.69 3.97
N SER A 320 -5.91 13.13 5.19
CA SER A 320 -5.90 14.55 5.56
C SER A 320 -4.46 15.04 5.53
N PHE A 321 -3.89 15.23 4.34
CA PHE A 321 -2.47 15.50 4.17
C PHE A 321 -2.09 16.87 4.77
N HIS A 322 -1.06 16.85 5.62
CA HIS A 322 -0.54 18.02 6.31
C HIS A 322 0.98 17.95 6.43
N LEU A 323 1.62 19.12 6.49
CA LEU A 323 3.04 19.27 6.78
C LEU A 323 3.19 20.05 8.09
N ILE A 324 3.55 19.37 9.16
CA ILE A 324 3.76 20.01 10.47
C ILE A 324 4.90 21.02 10.34
N GLY A 325 4.61 22.25 10.77
CA GLY A 325 5.55 23.38 10.71
C GLY A 325 5.38 24.27 9.48
N GLU A 326 4.55 23.89 8.51
CA GLU A 326 4.33 24.66 7.28
C GLU A 326 2.87 24.96 6.96
N ILE A 327 2.68 25.92 6.07
CA ILE A 327 1.40 26.22 5.40
C ILE A 327 1.60 26.03 3.91
N PHE A 328 0.67 25.34 3.23
CA PHE A 328 0.75 25.23 1.78
C PHE A 328 0.38 26.58 1.12
N ASP A 329 1.36 27.22 0.51
CA ASP A 329 1.19 28.43 -0.31
C ASP A 329 0.24 28.19 -1.46
N LYS A 330 0.35 27.01 -2.09
CA LYS A 330 -0.59 26.54 -3.12
C LYS A 330 -0.96 25.09 -2.93
N VAL A 331 -2.23 24.80 -3.15
CA VAL A 331 -2.76 23.46 -3.27
C VAL A 331 -3.53 23.35 -4.56
N TYR A 332 -3.20 22.36 -5.38
CA TYR A 332 -4.01 21.91 -6.50
C TYR A 332 -4.91 20.79 -5.96
N PRO A 333 -6.14 21.11 -5.52
CA PRO A 333 -7.04 20.13 -4.94
C PRO A 333 -7.31 19.03 -5.96
N GLU A 334 -7.34 17.78 -5.49
CA GLU A 334 -7.64 16.60 -6.32
C GLU A 334 -6.70 16.42 -7.54
N GLY A 335 -5.53 17.08 -7.54
CA GLY A 335 -4.55 16.99 -8.63
C GLY A 335 -4.95 17.78 -9.88
N ALA A 336 -5.96 18.64 -9.79
CA ALA A 336 -6.52 19.40 -10.90
C ALA A 336 -5.59 20.56 -11.34
N ILE A 337 -4.78 20.32 -12.38
CA ILE A 337 -3.99 21.36 -13.04
C ILE A 337 -4.88 22.09 -14.07
N GLY A 338 -4.82 23.42 -14.08
CA GLY A 338 -5.59 24.28 -14.97
C GLY A 338 -6.71 25.07 -14.26
N SER A 339 -7.07 24.66 -13.03
CA SER A 339 -7.88 25.48 -12.11
C SER A 339 -6.99 26.40 -11.28
N GLU A 340 -7.56 27.47 -10.72
CA GLU A 340 -6.81 28.30 -9.76
C GLU A 340 -6.50 27.48 -8.49
N PRO A 341 -5.22 27.35 -8.09
CA PRO A 341 -4.87 26.63 -6.88
C PRO A 341 -5.37 27.39 -5.64
N HIS A 342 -5.80 26.63 -4.63
CA HIS A 342 -6.12 27.18 -3.32
C HIS A 342 -4.84 27.72 -2.67
N LYS A 343 -4.96 28.75 -1.85
CA LYS A 343 -3.82 29.43 -1.20
C LYS A 343 -3.98 29.41 0.32
N ASN A 344 -2.86 29.37 1.04
CA ASN A 344 -2.80 29.43 2.50
C ASN A 344 -3.55 28.27 3.18
N VAL A 345 -3.34 27.05 2.69
CA VAL A 345 -4.08 25.85 3.16
C VAL A 345 -3.23 25.09 4.17
N GLN A 346 -3.77 24.84 5.36
CA GLN A 346 -3.08 24.07 6.40
C GLN A 346 -3.06 22.56 6.11
N SER A 347 -4.17 22.00 5.64
CA SER A 347 -4.34 20.57 5.38
C SER A 347 -5.28 20.39 4.22
N THR A 348 -5.02 19.39 3.39
CA THR A 348 -5.82 19.12 2.19
C THR A 348 -6.31 17.67 2.18
N ILE A 349 -7.52 17.48 1.67
CA ILE A 349 -8.14 16.17 1.53
C ILE A 349 -7.62 15.51 0.26
N VAL A 350 -7.20 14.25 0.38
CA VAL A 350 -6.75 13.44 -0.77
C VAL A 350 -7.59 12.16 -0.83
N PRO A 351 -8.55 12.07 -1.77
CA PRO A 351 -9.43 10.91 -1.91
C PRO A 351 -8.66 9.60 -2.15
N ALA A 352 -9.22 8.45 -1.76
CA ALA A 352 -8.69 7.15 -2.17
C ALA A 352 -8.71 7.05 -3.71
N GLY A 353 -7.58 6.68 -4.32
CA GLY A 353 -7.41 6.73 -5.78
C GLY A 353 -7.25 8.15 -6.34
N GLY A 354 -7.07 9.16 -5.49
CA GLY A 354 -6.86 10.55 -5.87
C GLY A 354 -5.43 11.04 -5.60
N ALA A 355 -5.18 12.30 -5.94
CA ALA A 355 -3.91 12.97 -5.71
C ALA A 355 -4.10 14.45 -5.37
N THR A 356 -3.02 15.12 -4.98
CA THR A 356 -2.95 16.58 -4.83
C THR A 356 -1.52 17.04 -5.12
N ILE A 357 -1.37 18.31 -5.48
CA ILE A 357 -0.05 18.95 -5.60
C ILE A 357 -0.02 20.08 -4.57
N THR A 358 1.03 20.12 -3.76
CA THR A 358 1.24 21.19 -2.78
C THR A 358 2.55 21.93 -3.09
N GLU A 359 2.55 23.25 -2.92
CA GLU A 359 3.73 24.11 -3.03
C GLU A 359 3.87 24.98 -1.77
N PHE A 360 5.09 25.17 -1.30
CA PHE A 360 5.41 26.00 -0.13
C PHE A 360 6.89 26.46 -0.18
N GLY A 361 7.18 27.58 0.48
CA GLY A 361 8.53 28.03 0.82
C GLY A 361 9.06 27.37 2.09
N LEU A 362 10.38 27.43 2.29
CA LEU A 362 11.02 26.96 3.52
C LEU A 362 11.87 28.08 4.11
N GLU A 363 11.33 28.82 5.06
CA GLU A 363 11.99 30.04 5.58
C GLU A 363 12.86 29.79 6.82
N VAL A 364 12.73 28.63 7.47
CA VAL A 364 13.42 28.31 8.73
C VAL A 364 14.04 26.90 8.65
N PRO A 365 15.25 26.67 9.20
CA PRO A 365 15.85 25.33 9.21
C PRO A 365 15.16 24.44 10.25
N GLY A 366 15.11 23.13 9.99
CA GLY A 366 14.46 22.18 10.89
C GLY A 366 14.01 20.89 10.24
N ASN A 367 13.26 20.09 10.99
CA ASN A 367 12.58 18.90 10.48
C ASN A 367 11.09 19.22 10.32
N TYR A 368 10.59 19.11 9.10
CA TYR A 368 9.19 19.29 8.78
C TYR A 368 8.56 17.94 8.52
N ILE A 369 7.44 17.65 9.20
CA ILE A 369 6.90 16.29 9.28
C ILE A 369 5.66 16.17 8.41
N LEU A 370 5.74 15.33 7.36
CA LEU A 370 4.56 14.97 6.58
C LEU A 370 3.70 14.03 7.41
N VAL A 371 2.39 14.24 7.43
CA VAL A 371 1.44 13.38 8.16
C VAL A 371 0.13 13.22 7.42
N ASP A 372 -0.56 12.11 7.70
CA ASP A 372 -2.02 12.06 7.61
C ASP A 372 -2.61 12.55 8.94
N HIS A 373 -3.31 13.69 8.90
CA HIS A 373 -3.78 14.40 10.10
C HIS A 373 -4.98 13.73 10.78
N ALA A 374 -5.47 12.59 10.28
CA ALA A 374 -6.14 11.61 11.14
C ALA A 374 -5.08 10.94 12.03
N LEU A 375 -4.55 11.69 13.00
CA LEU A 375 -3.22 11.50 13.61
C LEU A 375 -2.97 10.13 14.25
N SER A 376 -3.99 9.36 14.62
CA SER A 376 -3.79 7.96 15.05
C SER A 376 -3.11 7.10 13.97
N ARG A 377 -3.11 7.55 12.71
CA ARG A 377 -2.43 6.89 11.57
C ARG A 377 -0.91 7.10 11.59
N LEU A 378 -0.39 8.09 12.33
CA LEU A 378 1.04 8.25 12.59
C LEU A 378 1.64 6.97 13.19
N ASP A 379 0.97 6.42 14.21
CA ASP A 379 1.38 5.19 14.89
C ASP A 379 1.31 3.95 13.98
N ARG A 380 0.54 4.05 12.89
CA ARG A 380 0.47 3.04 11.81
C ARG A 380 1.50 3.25 10.69
N GLY A 381 2.30 4.33 10.78
CA GLY A 381 3.42 4.63 9.89
C GLY A 381 3.22 5.77 8.89
N ALA A 382 2.13 6.54 8.99
CA ALA A 382 1.75 7.56 8.01
C ALA A 382 2.50 8.88 8.26
N TRP A 383 3.84 8.82 8.24
CA TRP A 383 4.69 9.99 8.45
C TRP A 383 5.99 9.95 7.64
N GLY A 384 6.54 11.15 7.39
CA GLY A 384 7.80 11.39 6.70
C GLY A 384 8.48 12.65 7.22
N ILE A 385 9.75 12.88 6.85
CA ILE A 385 10.51 14.07 7.27
C ILE A 385 11.19 14.72 6.08
N ILE A 386 10.97 16.02 5.91
CA ILE A 386 11.82 16.91 5.11
C ILE A 386 12.83 17.54 6.06
N LYS A 387 14.11 17.26 5.85
CA LYS A 387 15.19 17.90 6.59
C LYS A 387 15.63 19.17 5.87
N VAL A 388 15.55 20.31 6.56
CA VAL A 388 15.86 21.64 6.02
C VAL A 388 17.08 22.20 6.72
N GLU A 389 18.11 22.52 5.94
CA GLU A 389 19.38 23.06 6.43
C GLU A 389 19.57 24.52 5.98
N GLY A 390 20.05 25.39 6.87
CA GLY A 390 20.26 26.80 6.56
C GLY A 390 20.45 27.65 7.82
N ALA A 391 20.48 28.97 7.62
CA ALA A 391 20.57 29.93 8.72
C ALA A 391 19.21 30.08 9.40
N GLU A 392 19.21 30.22 10.73
CA GLU A 392 18.01 30.53 11.50
C GLU A 392 17.47 31.92 11.13
N ASN A 393 16.14 32.08 11.19
CA ASN A 393 15.48 33.37 11.06
C ASN A 393 14.56 33.61 12.27
N LYS A 394 15.10 34.31 13.27
CA LYS A 394 14.41 34.60 14.54
C LYS A 394 13.25 35.58 14.41
N GLU A 395 13.15 36.30 13.29
CA GLU A 395 11.98 37.14 13.02
C GLU A 395 10.75 36.30 12.64
N ILE A 396 10.97 35.08 12.13
CA ILE A 396 9.91 34.14 11.73
C ILE A 396 9.62 33.13 12.85
N PHE A 397 10.66 32.52 13.41
CA PHE A 397 10.53 31.51 14.46
C PHE A 397 11.71 31.60 15.43
N ASP A 398 11.42 31.96 16.69
CA ASP A 398 12.41 32.01 17.78
C ASP A 398 11.90 31.19 18.97
N GLY A 399 12.80 30.41 19.55
CA GLY A 399 12.50 29.52 20.67
C GLY A 399 13.76 28.84 21.17
N ILE A 400 13.70 28.28 22.38
CA ILE A 400 14.77 27.44 22.92
C ILE A 400 14.40 25.99 22.57
N PRO A 401 15.00 25.39 21.52
CA PRO A 401 14.74 23.99 21.22
C PRO A 401 15.23 23.13 22.38
N ASP A 402 14.47 22.08 22.69
CA ASP A 402 14.87 21.12 23.71
C ASP A 402 16.22 20.50 23.30
N MET A 403 17.15 20.34 24.26
CA MET A 403 18.59 20.11 23.99
C MET A 403 18.91 18.81 23.22
N ASN A 404 17.90 17.97 22.95
CA ASN A 404 18.03 16.69 22.28
C ASN A 404 17.80 16.75 20.76
N GLY A 405 17.57 17.93 20.17
CA GLY A 405 17.34 18.07 18.71
C GLY A 405 16.06 17.38 18.23
N ASN A 406 15.10 17.19 19.13
CA ASN A 406 13.82 16.55 18.85
C ASN A 406 12.87 17.56 18.17
N SER A 407 12.07 17.12 17.22
CA SER A 407 11.07 17.97 16.52
C SER A 407 9.84 18.32 17.36
N GLY A 408 9.85 18.00 18.66
CA GLY A 408 8.70 18.16 19.54
C GLY A 408 7.58 17.11 19.37
N HIS A 409 7.82 16.10 18.53
CA HIS A 409 6.87 15.02 18.19
C HIS A 409 7.56 13.66 18.26
#